data_AF-A0A1H1A5I1-F1
#
_entry.id   AF-A0A1H1A5I1-F1
#
_cell.length_a   1.000
_cell.length_b   1.000
_cell.length_c   1.000
_cell.angle_alpha   90.00
_cell.angle_beta   90.00
_cell.angle_gamma   90.00
#
_symmetry.space_group_name_H-M   'P 1'
#
loop_
_entity.id
_entity.type
_entity.pdbx_description
1 polymer ?
#
loop_
_entity_poly.entity_id
_entity_poly.type
_entity_poly.pdbx_seq_one_letter_code
_entity_poly.pdbx_strand_id
1 'polypeptide(L)'
;MSDTRYDEGDPVATPDGRGVVAAVMTDDLEFPQGEEDLVDVEASDDRPAYVVGLESVGSAVYRASALESTDLEDENAAESTDGDSLTDVVDEDVDALDGLPQGWDRDSVLEYWSSIGGSWEACVDDMTDEFEEQRAKEHCSAMKDEVLRTKRWRNRF
;
A
#
# COMPACT_ATOMS: atom_id res chain seq x y z
N MET A 1 11.02 -4.41 -18.57
CA MET A 1 11.48 -4.54 -17.17
C MET A 1 11.69 -3.12 -16.74
N SER A 2 10.66 -2.54 -16.14
CA SER A 2 10.73 -1.21 -15.56
C SER A 2 11.65 -1.37 -14.33
N ASP A 3 12.76 -0.64 -14.31
CA ASP A 3 13.77 -0.72 -13.24
C ASP A 3 13.29 0.20 -12.11
N THR A 4 12.27 -0.25 -11.39
CA THR A 4 11.75 0.44 -10.21
C THR A 4 12.71 0.23 -9.05
N ARG A 5 12.90 1.26 -8.22
CA ARG A 5 13.85 1.21 -7.10
C ARG A 5 13.32 0.36 -5.95
N TYR A 6 12.00 0.26 -5.85
CA TYR A 6 11.25 -0.48 -4.85
C TYR A 6 10.16 -1.28 -5.58
N ASP A 7 9.77 -2.41 -5.02
CA ASP A 7 8.73 -3.27 -5.55
C ASP A 7 7.52 -3.31 -4.60
N GLU A 8 6.40 -3.84 -5.08
CA GLU A 8 5.23 -4.08 -4.23
C GLU A 8 5.61 -5.02 -3.07
N GLY A 9 5.19 -4.66 -1.86
CA GLY A 9 5.51 -5.40 -0.63
C GLY A 9 6.81 -4.97 0.05
N ASP A 10 7.61 -4.10 -0.57
CA ASP A 10 8.82 -3.61 0.08
C ASP A 10 8.47 -2.71 1.28
N PRO A 11 9.06 -2.97 2.46
CA PRO A 11 8.99 -2.06 3.58
C PRO A 11 9.87 -0.83 3.34
N VAL A 12 9.27 0.35 3.51
CA VAL A 12 9.90 1.65 3.25
C VAL A 12 9.62 2.64 4.36
N ALA A 13 10.61 3.45 4.68
CA ALA A 13 10.46 4.62 5.51
C ALA A 13 10.02 5.79 4.63
N THR A 14 9.05 6.56 5.12
CA THR A 14 8.53 7.78 4.51
C THR A 14 8.57 8.91 5.54
N PRO A 15 8.51 10.19 5.10
CA PRO A 15 8.45 11.33 6.02
C PRO A 15 7.22 11.33 6.94
N ASP A 16 6.13 10.64 6.57
CA ASP A 16 4.91 10.53 7.37
C ASP A 16 4.91 9.29 8.29
N GLY A 17 5.92 8.43 8.17
CA GLY A 17 6.06 7.23 8.98
C GLY A 17 6.56 6.03 8.17
N ARG A 18 6.50 4.84 8.78
CA ARG A 18 6.79 3.59 8.08
C ARG A 18 5.60 3.19 7.25
N GLY A 19 5.86 2.46 6.17
CA GLY A 19 4.83 1.79 5.44
C GLY A 19 5.35 0.68 4.54
N VAL A 20 4.43 0.09 3.81
CA VAL A 20 4.71 -0.93 2.80
C VAL A 20 4.25 -0.40 1.45
N VAL A 21 5.08 -0.58 0.42
CA VAL A 21 4.70 -0.27 -0.96
C VAL A 21 3.53 -1.16 -1.36
N ALA A 22 2.36 -0.56 -1.54
CA ALA A 22 1.11 -1.25 -1.84
C ALA A 22 0.83 -1.34 -3.35
N ALA A 23 1.43 -0.42 -4.13
CA ALA A 23 1.37 -0.42 -5.58
C ALA A 23 2.51 0.43 -6.16
N VAL A 24 3.05 0.03 -7.30
CA VAL A 24 3.99 0.83 -8.10
C VAL A 24 3.33 1.19 -9.42
N MET A 25 3.25 2.50 -9.68
CA MET A 25 2.58 3.03 -10.86
C MET A 25 3.62 3.58 -11.83
N THR A 26 3.60 3.07 -13.06
CA THR A 26 4.43 3.54 -14.19
C THR A 26 3.64 4.33 -15.21
N ASP A 27 2.36 4.61 -14.94
CA ASP A 27 1.44 5.38 -15.77
C ASP A 27 0.66 6.34 -14.89
N ASP A 28 0.19 7.44 -15.46
CA ASP A 28 -0.59 8.47 -14.77
C ASP A 28 -1.77 7.85 -14.01
N LEU A 29 -1.95 8.25 -12.75
CA LEU A 29 -3.03 7.76 -11.90
C LEU A 29 -3.74 8.90 -11.18
N GLU A 30 -4.99 8.66 -10.81
CA GLU A 30 -5.76 9.57 -9.94
C GLU A 30 -5.81 8.99 -8.53
N PHE A 31 -5.13 9.61 -7.56
CA PHE A 31 -5.16 9.15 -6.18
C PHE A 31 -6.26 9.89 -5.40
N PRO A 32 -7.12 9.20 -4.63
CA PRO A 32 -8.11 9.88 -3.81
C PRO A 32 -7.47 10.80 -2.77
N GLN A 33 -8.13 11.90 -2.44
CA GLN A 33 -7.71 12.90 -1.45
C GLN A 33 -8.86 13.24 -0.51
N GLY A 34 -9.31 12.24 0.27
CA GLY A 34 -10.48 12.38 1.13
C GLY A 34 -11.79 12.04 0.45
N GLU A 35 -12.92 12.55 0.97
CA GLU A 35 -14.26 12.01 0.67
C GLU A 35 -14.75 12.25 -0.76
N GLU A 36 -14.25 13.24 -1.51
CA GLU A 36 -14.74 13.53 -2.87
C GLU A 36 -13.66 14.00 -3.87
N ASP A 37 -12.43 14.25 -3.41
CA ASP A 37 -11.35 14.77 -4.25
C ASP A 37 -10.45 13.66 -4.80
N LEU A 38 -9.94 13.89 -6.02
CA LEU A 38 -8.94 13.06 -6.69
C LEU A 38 -7.80 13.97 -7.12
N VAL A 39 -6.56 13.52 -6.95
CA VAL A 39 -5.35 14.20 -7.41
C VAL A 39 -4.68 13.35 -8.49
N ASP A 40 -4.47 13.96 -9.65
CA ASP A 40 -3.66 13.40 -10.72
C ASP A 40 -2.19 13.34 -10.30
N VAL A 41 -1.63 12.13 -10.30
CA VAL A 41 -0.23 11.87 -10.04
C VAL A 41 0.42 11.42 -11.34
N GLU A 42 1.36 12.23 -11.82
CA GLU A 42 2.15 11.92 -13.01
C GLU A 42 3.17 10.81 -12.71
N ALA A 43 3.02 9.68 -13.40
CA ALA A 43 3.94 8.55 -13.30
C ALA A 43 4.32 8.04 -14.69
N SER A 44 5.53 7.51 -14.78
CA SER A 44 6.12 7.01 -16.02
C SER A 44 7.16 5.93 -15.67
N ASP A 45 7.56 5.09 -16.62
CA ASP A 45 8.64 4.11 -16.39
C ASP A 45 9.94 4.73 -15.84
N ASP A 46 10.32 5.93 -16.30
CA ASP A 46 11.51 6.67 -15.82
C ASP A 46 11.28 7.39 -14.48
N ARG A 47 10.01 7.56 -14.09
CA ARG A 47 9.59 8.30 -12.89
C ARG A 47 8.36 7.64 -12.26
N PRO A 48 8.50 6.42 -11.72
CA PRO A 48 7.39 5.73 -11.10
C PRO A 48 6.87 6.49 -9.87
N ALA A 49 5.59 6.28 -9.56
CA ALA A 49 4.94 6.74 -8.35
C ALA A 49 4.65 5.52 -7.45
N TYR A 50 4.96 5.64 -6.17
CA TYR A 50 4.87 4.55 -5.21
C TYR A 50 3.75 4.84 -4.23
N VAL A 51 2.72 4.02 -4.22
CA VAL A 51 1.64 4.11 -3.24
C VAL A 51 2.07 3.33 -2.01
N VAL A 52 2.17 4.00 -0.87
CA VAL A 52 2.63 3.41 0.38
C VAL A 52 1.51 3.44 1.40
N GLY A 53 1.16 2.27 1.93
CA GLY A 53 0.27 2.14 3.08
C GLY A 53 1.06 2.36 4.35
N LEU A 54 0.75 3.42 5.10
CA LEU A 54 1.47 3.81 6.31
C LEU A 54 0.96 3.00 7.50
N GLU A 55 1.86 2.55 8.37
CA GLU A 55 1.52 1.84 9.60
C GLU A 55 0.68 2.72 10.54
N SER A 56 1.13 3.96 10.74
CA SER A 56 0.53 4.91 11.68
C SER A 56 -0.89 5.33 11.28
N VAL A 57 -1.09 5.75 10.03
CA VAL A 57 -2.36 6.31 9.54
C VAL A 57 -2.35 6.36 8.02
N GLY A 58 -3.36 5.76 7.38
CA GLY A 58 -3.66 6.00 5.98
C GLY A 58 -2.70 5.44 4.94
N SER A 59 -2.79 5.98 3.72
CA SER A 59 -1.84 5.76 2.64
C SER A 59 -1.57 7.04 1.86
N ALA A 60 -0.39 7.14 1.27
CA ALA A 60 0.01 8.27 0.45
C ALA A 60 0.93 7.81 -0.69
N VAL A 61 1.04 8.65 -1.71
CA VAL A 61 1.88 8.46 -2.87
C VAL A 61 3.19 9.22 -2.70
N TYR A 62 4.29 8.54 -2.98
CA TYR A 62 5.64 9.06 -2.83
C TYR A 62 6.46 8.85 -4.11
N ARG A 63 7.57 9.59 -4.19
CA ARG A 63 8.64 9.32 -5.15
C ARG A 63 9.68 8.41 -4.53
N ALA A 64 10.41 7.66 -5.36
CA ALA A 64 11.56 6.89 -4.90
C ALA A 64 12.63 7.72 -4.16
N SER A 65 12.69 9.04 -4.38
CA SER A 65 13.60 9.94 -3.68
C SER A 65 13.14 10.31 -2.27
N ALA A 66 11.85 10.16 -1.96
CA ALA A 66 11.25 10.42 -0.65
C ALA A 66 11.13 9.15 0.20
N LEU A 67 11.48 7.98 -0.38
CA LEU A 67 11.43 6.68 0.26
C LEU A 67 12.83 6.16 0.52
N GLU A 68 13.00 5.48 1.64
CA GLU A 68 14.21 4.74 1.99
C GLU A 68 13.84 3.29 2.33
N SER A 69 14.56 2.30 1.77
CA SER A 69 14.37 0.90 2.16
C SER A 69 14.66 0.74 3.64
N THR A 70 13.73 0.12 4.36
CA THR A 70 13.87 -0.22 5.78
C THR A 70 13.27 -1.58 6.03
N ASP A 71 13.58 -2.18 7.17
CA ASP A 71 12.82 -3.31 7.69
C ASP A 71 11.66 -2.81 8.58
N LEU A 72 10.54 -3.53 8.60
CA LEU A 72 9.40 -3.22 9.48
C LEU A 72 9.80 -3.27 10.97
N GLU A 73 10.76 -4.13 11.31
CA GLU A 73 11.27 -4.31 12.68
C GLU A 73 12.14 -3.13 13.18
N ASP A 74 12.59 -2.23 12.31
CA ASP A 74 13.68 -1.29 12.64
C ASP A 74 13.17 0.08 13.10
N GLU A 75 12.69 0.20 14.35
CA GLU A 75 11.90 1.33 14.93
C GLU A 75 12.43 2.78 14.70
N ASN A 76 13.66 2.99 14.23
CA ASN A 76 14.24 4.34 13.99
C ASN A 76 14.20 4.86 12.53
N ALA A 77 13.89 4.03 11.54
CA ALA A 77 13.98 4.39 10.13
C ALA A 77 13.13 5.59 9.65
N ALA A 78 11.96 5.85 10.25
CA ALA A 78 11.09 6.96 9.85
C ALA A 78 11.69 8.37 10.11
N GLU A 79 12.68 8.50 11.00
CA GLU A 79 13.27 9.80 11.35
C GLU A 79 14.28 10.32 10.30
N SER A 80 14.57 9.54 9.24
CA SER A 80 15.71 9.78 8.33
C SER A 80 15.35 10.22 6.91
N THR A 81 14.06 10.28 6.53
CA THR A 81 13.66 10.63 5.16
C THR A 81 13.35 12.13 5.00
N ASP A 82 14.21 12.85 4.28
CA ASP A 82 14.04 14.26 3.87
C ASP A 82 13.21 14.41 2.58
N GLY A 83 12.01 13.84 2.54
CA GLY A 83 11.10 13.90 1.39
C GLY A 83 9.75 14.54 1.71
N ASP A 84 8.97 14.83 0.66
CA ASP A 84 7.55 15.17 0.76
C ASP A 84 6.74 14.12 -0.01
N SER A 85 5.54 13.81 0.49
CA SER A 85 4.54 13.05 -0.26
C SER A 85 4.07 13.85 -1.48
N LEU A 86 3.67 13.15 -2.54
CA LEU A 86 3.03 13.77 -3.72
C LEU A 86 1.56 14.12 -3.45
N THR A 87 1.03 13.64 -2.34
CA THR A 87 -0.39 13.55 -2.00
C THR A 87 -0.53 13.59 -0.49
N ASP A 88 -1.60 14.19 0.04
CA ASP A 88 -1.89 14.08 1.46
C ASP A 88 -2.21 12.62 1.84
N VAL A 89 -2.01 12.31 3.13
CA VAL A 89 -2.29 10.99 3.71
C VAL A 89 -3.80 10.76 3.73
N VAL A 90 -4.23 9.70 3.05
CA VAL A 90 -5.64 9.29 2.94
C VAL A 90 -5.97 8.30 4.03
N ASP A 91 -6.93 8.66 4.87
CA ASP A 91 -7.45 7.81 5.94
C ASP A 91 -8.99 7.84 5.92
N GLU A 92 -9.63 7.06 5.04
CA GLU A 92 -11.10 7.06 4.90
C GLU A 92 -11.82 6.17 5.94
N ASP A 93 -11.11 5.78 7.02
CA ASP A 93 -11.60 4.88 8.07
C ASP A 93 -12.39 3.69 7.53
N VAL A 94 -11.76 2.95 6.61
CA VAL A 94 -12.41 1.78 6.02
C VAL A 94 -12.46 0.66 7.06
N ASP A 95 -13.66 0.21 7.43
CA ASP A 95 -13.85 -1.05 8.16
C ASP A 95 -13.55 -2.24 7.24
N ALA A 96 -12.30 -2.40 6.82
CA ALA A 96 -11.87 -3.51 5.98
C ALA A 96 -11.48 -4.73 6.81
N LEU A 97 -11.03 -4.52 8.06
CA LEU A 97 -10.78 -5.57 9.05
C LEU A 97 -12.02 -6.43 9.36
N ASP A 98 -13.24 -5.88 9.27
CA ASP A 98 -14.50 -6.64 9.44
C ASP A 98 -14.67 -7.75 8.38
N GLY A 99 -14.01 -7.59 7.22
CA GLY A 99 -13.97 -8.60 6.16
C GLY A 99 -12.89 -9.67 6.37
N LEU A 100 -12.02 -9.53 7.37
CA LEU A 100 -10.93 -10.45 7.66
C LEU A 100 -11.28 -11.39 8.83
N PRO A 101 -10.56 -12.52 8.99
CA PRO A 101 -10.72 -13.38 10.15
C PRO A 101 -10.53 -12.60 11.47
N GLN A 102 -11.20 -13.02 12.54
CA GLN A 102 -11.05 -12.38 13.85
C GLN A 102 -9.59 -12.44 14.34
N GLY A 103 -9.06 -11.30 14.79
CA GLY A 103 -7.71 -11.15 15.31
C GLY A 103 -6.69 -10.60 14.32
N TRP A 104 -7.14 -10.13 13.14
CA TRP A 104 -6.30 -9.35 12.23
C TRP A 104 -6.35 -7.88 12.62
N ASP A 105 -5.18 -7.32 12.89
CA ASP A 105 -4.95 -5.89 13.09
C ASP A 105 -4.15 -5.33 11.91
N ARG A 106 -4.07 -4.00 11.81
CA ARG A 106 -3.38 -3.30 10.70
C ARG A 106 -1.93 -3.78 10.51
N ASP A 107 -1.19 -3.92 11.61
CA ASP A 107 0.18 -4.43 11.59
C ASP A 107 0.26 -5.83 11.00
N SER A 108 -0.68 -6.72 11.36
CA SER A 108 -0.74 -8.08 10.81
C SER A 108 -1.05 -8.09 9.31
N VAL A 109 -1.90 -7.16 8.86
CA VAL A 109 -2.19 -6.99 7.43
C VAL A 109 -0.95 -6.52 6.68
N LEU A 110 -0.25 -5.49 7.18
CA LEU A 110 0.95 -4.95 6.53
C LEU A 110 2.10 -5.96 6.51
N GLU A 111 2.31 -6.68 7.61
CA GLU A 111 3.32 -7.74 7.71
C GLU A 111 3.03 -8.88 6.73
N TYR A 112 1.79 -9.39 6.72
CA TYR A 112 1.40 -10.43 5.77
C TYR A 112 1.51 -9.95 4.33
N TRP A 113 1.03 -8.74 4.03
CA TRP A 113 1.08 -8.13 2.72
C TRP A 113 2.53 -8.00 2.24
N SER A 114 3.45 -7.52 3.07
CA SER A 114 4.88 -7.47 2.76
C SER A 114 5.46 -8.87 2.51
N SER A 115 5.12 -9.85 3.36
CA SER A 115 5.61 -11.23 3.27
C SER A 115 5.26 -11.93 1.95
N ILE A 116 4.08 -11.65 1.39
CA ILE A 116 3.62 -12.21 0.11
C ILE A 116 4.09 -11.41 -1.12
N GLY A 117 4.89 -10.35 -0.95
CA GLY A 117 5.31 -9.47 -2.06
C GLY A 117 4.27 -8.42 -2.45
N GLY A 118 3.40 -8.05 -1.50
CA GLY A 118 2.55 -6.86 -1.48
C GLY A 118 1.67 -6.59 -2.69
N SER A 119 1.29 -7.63 -3.41
CA SER A 119 0.38 -7.52 -4.54
C SER A 119 -0.91 -8.29 -4.28
N TRP A 120 -2.00 -7.81 -4.87
CA TRP A 120 -3.29 -8.50 -4.79
C TRP A 120 -3.24 -9.87 -5.45
N GLU A 121 -2.51 -10.01 -6.55
CA GLU A 121 -2.34 -11.28 -7.26
C GLU A 121 -1.60 -12.31 -6.40
N ALA A 122 -0.52 -11.91 -5.72
CA ALA A 122 0.19 -12.81 -4.81
C ALA A 122 -0.67 -13.21 -3.60
N CYS A 123 -1.46 -12.27 -3.07
CA CYS A 123 -2.41 -12.55 -2.00
C CYS A 123 -3.43 -13.60 -2.41
N VAL A 124 -4.02 -13.42 -3.60
CA VAL A 124 -5.01 -14.37 -4.11
C VAL A 124 -4.37 -15.72 -4.38
N ASP A 125 -3.16 -15.77 -4.95
CA ASP A 125 -2.43 -17.02 -5.19
C ASP A 125 -2.20 -17.79 -3.87
N ASP A 126 -1.64 -17.13 -2.84
CA ASP A 126 -1.38 -17.71 -1.52
C ASP A 126 -2.67 -18.15 -0.81
N MET A 127 -3.70 -17.31 -0.82
CA MET A 127 -4.96 -17.63 -0.14
C MET A 127 -5.80 -18.67 -0.89
N THR A 128 -5.61 -18.87 -2.19
CA THR A 128 -6.41 -19.86 -2.96
C THR A 128 -6.01 -21.30 -2.61
N ASP A 129 -4.84 -21.52 -1.99
CA ASP A 129 -4.48 -22.82 -1.41
C ASP A 129 -5.34 -23.18 -0.18
N GLU A 130 -5.76 -22.18 0.62
CA GLU A 130 -6.50 -22.38 1.87
C GLU A 130 -8.01 -22.08 1.74
N PHE A 131 -8.40 -21.19 0.83
CA PHE A 131 -9.77 -20.72 0.60
C PHE A 131 -10.20 -20.90 -0.85
N GLU A 132 -11.51 -20.95 -1.10
CA GLU A 132 -12.03 -20.90 -2.47
C GLU A 132 -11.68 -19.56 -3.14
N GLU A 133 -11.37 -19.59 -4.44
CA GLU A 133 -10.89 -18.43 -5.22
C GLU A 133 -11.72 -17.15 -4.99
N GLN A 134 -13.05 -17.25 -4.95
CA GLN A 134 -13.90 -16.08 -4.70
C GLN A 134 -13.68 -15.48 -3.30
N ARG A 135 -13.54 -16.34 -2.29
CA ARG A 135 -13.32 -15.92 -0.91
C ARG A 135 -11.91 -15.37 -0.70
N ALA A 136 -10.91 -15.96 -1.36
CA ALA A 136 -9.55 -15.43 -1.40
C ALA A 136 -9.54 -14.00 -1.98
N LYS A 137 -10.22 -13.78 -3.11
CA LYS A 137 -10.37 -12.45 -3.71
C LYS A 137 -11.03 -11.45 -2.77
N GLU A 138 -12.11 -11.84 -2.09
CA GLU A 138 -12.79 -10.97 -1.12
C GLU A 138 -11.86 -10.57 0.05
N HIS A 139 -11.14 -11.54 0.63
CA HIS A 139 -10.20 -11.28 1.72
C HIS A 139 -9.01 -10.41 1.26
N CYS A 140 -8.43 -10.69 0.09
CA CYS A 140 -7.34 -9.89 -0.47
C CYS A 140 -7.76 -8.47 -0.85
N SER A 141 -8.97 -8.28 -1.34
CA SER A 141 -9.52 -6.94 -1.55
C SER A 141 -9.75 -6.20 -0.23
N ALA A 142 -10.17 -6.90 0.83
CA ALA A 142 -10.26 -6.30 2.16
C ALA A 142 -8.88 -5.92 2.72
N MET A 143 -7.87 -6.78 2.56
CA MET A 143 -6.49 -6.44 2.97
C MET A 143 -5.96 -5.23 2.19
N LYS A 144 -6.11 -5.20 0.87
CA LYS A 144 -5.66 -4.08 0.04
C LYS A 144 -6.35 -2.77 0.44
N ASP A 145 -7.65 -2.83 0.73
CA ASP A 145 -8.38 -1.67 1.22
C ASP A 145 -7.88 -1.20 2.58
N GLU A 146 -7.54 -2.11 3.49
CA GLU A 146 -6.97 -1.77 4.79
C GLU A 146 -5.60 -1.11 4.62
N VAL A 147 -4.73 -1.69 3.78
CA VAL A 147 -3.41 -1.13 3.47
C VAL A 147 -3.54 0.29 2.89
N LEU A 148 -4.46 0.48 1.93
CA LEU A 148 -4.67 1.78 1.28
C LEU A 148 -5.60 2.72 2.06
N ARG A 149 -6.26 2.24 3.12
CA ARG A 149 -7.33 2.93 3.85
C ARG A 149 -8.41 3.54 2.94
N THR A 150 -8.67 2.92 1.78
CA THR A 150 -9.72 3.35 0.84
C THR A 150 -10.30 2.15 0.09
N LYS A 151 -11.63 2.15 -0.11
CA LYS A 151 -12.34 1.12 -0.90
C LYS A 151 -12.34 1.42 -2.40
N ARG A 152 -11.85 2.60 -2.79
CA ARG A 152 -11.94 3.10 -4.17
C ARG A 152 -11.04 2.35 -5.14
N TRP A 153 -10.00 1.70 -4.62
CA TRP A 153 -9.06 0.91 -5.40
C TRP A 153 -9.61 -0.48 -5.81
N ARG A 154 -10.70 -0.97 -5.19
CA ARG A 154 -11.31 -2.28 -5.53
C ARG A 154 -11.75 -2.43 -6.99
N ASN A 155 -12.06 -1.34 -7.69
CA ASN A 155 -12.56 -1.37 -9.06
C ASN A 155 -11.49 -1.00 -10.12
N ARG A 156 -10.24 -0.74 -9.70
CA ARG A 156 -9.20 -0.26 -10.62
C ARG A 156 -8.29 -1.36 -11.16
N PHE A 157 -8.45 -2.60 -10.69
CA PHE A 157 -7.67 -3.78 -11.08
C PHE A 157 -8.58 -5.00 -11.19
#